data_AF-A0A0F2S7S6-F1
#
_entry.id   AF-A0A0F2S7S6-F1
#
_cell.length_a   1.000
_cell.length_b   1.000
_cell.length_c   1.000
_cell.angle_alpha   90.00
_cell.angle_beta   90.00
_cell.angle_gamma   90.00
#
_symmetry.space_group_name_H-M   'P 1'
#
loop_
_entity.id
_entity.type
_entity.pdbx_description
1 polymer ?
#
loop_
_entity_poly.entity_id
_entity_poly.type
_entity_poly.pdbx_seq_one_letter_code
_entity_poly.pdbx_strand_id
1 'polypeptide(L)'
;VFKSIDKNTNMPTNSSILGVLLSGMWLLYFFGANLTAVPWFGSFSFDSSELPIVSIYAMYIPIFVMMMVKEKSLNFVKRFLMPSLAICACVFMVVAAFYSHGKAVLFYLVIFSVIMAIGMLMNTKKK
;
A
#
# COMPACT_ATOMS: atom_id res chain seq x y z
N VAL A 1 -17.56 10.60 -10.66
CA VAL A 1 -16.83 11.26 -9.55
C VAL A 1 -15.37 11.48 -9.91
N PHE A 2 -14.55 10.44 -10.06
CA PHE A 2 -13.09 10.58 -10.27
C PHE A 2 -12.61 11.12 -11.63
N LYS A 3 -13.45 11.09 -12.67
CA LYS A 3 -13.10 11.54 -14.04
C LYS A 3 -13.49 13.01 -14.31
N SER A 4 -14.20 13.65 -13.39
CA SER A 4 -14.76 14.99 -13.61
C SER A 4 -13.70 16.06 -13.36
N ILE A 5 -13.52 16.97 -14.32
CA ILE A 5 -12.64 18.13 -14.24
C ILE A 5 -13.50 19.38 -14.37
N ASP A 6 -13.29 20.35 -13.50
CA ASP A 6 -13.97 21.65 -13.55
C ASP A 6 -13.52 22.44 -14.78
N LYS A 7 -14.47 23.03 -15.51
CA LYS A 7 -14.18 23.71 -16.78
C LYS A 7 -13.50 25.07 -16.62
N ASN A 8 -13.67 25.73 -15.48
CA ASN A 8 -13.16 27.08 -15.24
C ASN A 8 -11.74 27.06 -14.67
N THR A 9 -11.45 26.08 -13.82
CA THR A 9 -10.15 25.95 -13.12
C THR A 9 -9.27 24.85 -13.69
N ASN A 10 -9.82 23.97 -14.53
CA ASN A 10 -9.16 22.76 -15.03
C ASN A 10 -8.65 21.84 -13.91
N MET A 11 -9.34 21.86 -12.75
CA MET A 11 -8.98 21.07 -11.56
C MET A 11 -10.02 19.97 -11.28
N PRO A 12 -9.60 18.81 -10.73
CA PRO A 12 -10.50 17.72 -10.38
C PRO A 12 -11.15 17.92 -8.99
N THR A 13 -11.94 18.99 -8.83
CA THR A 13 -12.50 19.43 -7.53
C THR A 13 -13.22 18.31 -6.76
N ASN A 14 -14.02 17.49 -7.45
CA ASN A 14 -14.73 16.37 -6.82
C ASN A 14 -13.79 15.30 -6.24
N SER A 15 -12.69 15.01 -6.94
CA SER A 15 -11.66 14.08 -6.45
C SER A 15 -10.90 14.68 -5.27
N SER A 16 -10.64 16.00 -5.29
CA SER A 16 -9.97 16.70 -4.18
C SER A 16 -10.82 16.69 -2.91
N ILE A 17 -12.12 16.97 -3.00
CA ILE A 17 -13.04 16.91 -1.85
C ILE A 17 -13.07 15.51 -1.25
N LEU A 18 -13.20 14.48 -2.11
CA LEU A 18 -13.20 13.09 -1.64
C LEU A 18 -11.84 12.69 -1.05
N GLY A 19 -10.74 13.19 -1.59
CA GLY A 19 -9.40 13.00 -1.04
C GLY A 19 -9.25 13.58 0.36
N VAL A 20 -9.70 14.82 0.60
CA VAL A 20 -9.68 15.44 1.93
C VAL A 20 -10.54 14.66 2.92
N LEU A 21 -11.72 14.21 2.50
CA LEU A 21 -12.60 13.39 3.34
C LEU A 21 -11.95 12.05 3.72
N LEU A 22 -11.31 11.37 2.76
CA LEU A 22 -10.56 10.14 3.03
C LEU A 22 -9.37 10.38 3.97
N SER A 23 -8.63 11.48 3.78
CA SER A 23 -7.55 11.87 4.68
C SER A 23 -8.03 12.12 6.10
N GLY A 24 -9.20 12.74 6.27
CA GLY A 24 -9.83 12.93 7.58
C GLY A 24 -10.21 11.61 8.26
N MET A 25 -10.79 10.67 7.51
CA MET A 25 -11.10 9.33 8.03
C MET A 25 -9.84 8.54 8.39
N TRP A 26 -8.79 8.64 7.56
CA TRP A 26 -7.50 8.02 7.86
C TRP A 26 -6.86 8.62 9.12
N LEU A 27 -6.88 9.95 9.27
CA LEU A 27 -6.36 10.65 10.45
C LEU A 27 -7.11 10.20 11.72
N LEU A 28 -8.43 10.07 11.67
CA LEU A 28 -9.24 9.59 12.79
C LEU A 28 -8.83 8.17 13.20
N TYR A 29 -8.66 7.26 12.21
CA TYR A 29 -8.18 5.91 12.48
C TYR A 29 -6.76 5.93 13.07
N PHE A 30 -5.83 6.65 12.45
CA PHE A 30 -4.43 6.70 12.88
C PHE A 30 -4.31 7.26 14.30
N PHE A 31 -5.08 8.31 14.60
CA PHE A 31 -5.15 8.87 15.94
C PHE A 31 -5.64 7.84 16.96
N GLY A 32 -6.79 7.21 16.69
CA GLY A 32 -7.38 6.21 17.59
C GLY A 32 -6.59 4.91 17.72
N ALA A 33 -5.77 4.58 16.72
CA ALA A 33 -4.97 3.36 16.70
C ALA A 33 -3.59 3.55 17.36
N ASN A 34 -2.91 4.68 17.11
CA ASN A 34 -1.48 4.84 17.44
C ASN A 34 -1.15 6.01 18.39
N LEU A 35 -2.02 7.02 18.52
CA LEU A 35 -1.73 8.23 19.31
C LEU A 35 -2.45 8.29 20.67
N THR A 36 -3.34 7.34 20.96
CA THR A 36 -4.08 7.26 22.23
C THR A 36 -3.46 6.25 23.19
N ALA A 37 -3.55 6.51 24.49
CA ALA A 37 -3.01 5.62 25.52
C ALA A 37 -3.72 4.25 25.54
N VAL A 38 -5.02 4.23 25.23
CA VAL A 38 -5.80 3.00 25.03
C VAL A 38 -6.29 2.99 23.58
N PRO A 39 -5.82 2.05 22.74
CA PRO A 39 -6.20 2.00 21.34
C PRO A 39 -7.70 1.73 21.17
N TRP A 40 -8.35 2.47 20.28
CA TRP A 40 -9.81 2.41 20.09
C TRP A 40 -10.26 1.10 19.40
N PHE A 41 -9.41 0.51 18.58
CA PHE A 41 -9.74 -0.66 17.76
C PHE A 41 -9.14 -1.97 18.30
N GLY A 42 -8.67 -1.97 19.56
CA GLY A 42 -8.09 -3.14 20.20
C GLY A 42 -6.97 -3.77 19.36
N SER A 43 -7.08 -5.06 19.05
CA SER A 43 -6.09 -5.78 18.24
C SER A 43 -6.05 -5.37 16.75
N PHE A 44 -7.06 -4.62 16.27
CA PHE A 44 -7.08 -4.04 14.93
C PHE A 44 -6.50 -2.61 14.89
N SER A 45 -5.95 -2.14 15.99
CA SER A 45 -5.10 -0.94 16.00
C SER A 45 -3.70 -1.32 15.52
N PHE A 46 -3.40 -1.00 14.26
CA PHE A 46 -2.09 -1.22 13.66
C PHE A 46 -1.61 0.06 12.96
N ASP A 47 -0.31 0.10 12.66
CA ASP A 47 0.27 1.21 11.91
C ASP A 47 -0.16 1.15 10.43
N SER A 48 -1.19 1.92 10.09
CA SER A 48 -1.72 2.00 8.74
C SER A 48 -0.90 2.88 7.80
N SER A 49 0.13 3.58 8.29
CA SER A 49 1.13 4.21 7.43
C SER A 49 2.22 3.24 7.03
N GLU A 50 2.71 2.41 7.95
CA GLU A 50 3.88 1.57 7.72
C GLU A 50 3.53 0.22 7.06
N LEU A 51 2.53 -0.51 7.59
CA LEU A 51 2.23 -1.87 7.13
C LEU A 51 1.79 -1.94 5.65
N PRO A 52 0.96 -1.02 5.13
CA PRO A 52 0.65 -1.00 3.70
C PRO A 52 1.86 -0.73 2.82
N ILE A 53 2.74 0.20 3.21
CA ILE A 53 3.96 0.52 2.45
C ILE A 53 4.89 -0.70 2.40
N VAL A 54 5.08 -1.39 3.52
CA VAL A 54 5.91 -2.60 3.56
C VAL A 54 5.31 -3.73 2.72
N SER A 55 3.98 -3.84 2.68
CA SER A 55 3.30 -4.82 1.83
C SER A 55 3.57 -4.59 0.35
N ILE A 56 3.69 -3.32 -0.08
CA ILE A 56 4.08 -2.98 -1.45
C ILE A 56 5.53 -3.41 -1.74
N TYR A 57 6.46 -3.29 -0.78
CA TYR A 57 7.82 -3.80 -0.97
C TYR A 57 7.83 -5.31 -1.26
N ALA A 58 7.00 -6.10 -0.58
CA ALA A 58 6.86 -7.52 -0.89
C ALA A 58 6.34 -7.75 -2.32
N MET A 59 5.38 -6.94 -2.79
CA MET A 59 4.85 -7.01 -4.16
C MET A 59 5.83 -6.55 -5.23
N TYR A 60 6.80 -5.68 -4.90
CA TYR A 60 7.82 -5.25 -5.85
C TYR A 60 8.87 -6.32 -6.16
N ILE A 61 9.12 -7.27 -5.25
CA ILE A 61 10.07 -8.36 -5.48
C ILE A 61 9.79 -9.11 -6.80
N PRO A 62 8.58 -9.67 -7.04
CA PRO A 62 8.30 -10.36 -8.31
C PRO A 62 8.35 -9.42 -9.52
N ILE A 63 8.04 -8.13 -9.36
CA ILE A 63 8.14 -7.14 -10.44
C ILE A 63 9.60 -6.93 -10.83
N PHE A 64 10.51 -6.77 -9.87
CA PHE A 64 11.95 -6.65 -10.13
C PHE A 64 12.55 -7.92 -10.73
N VAL A 65 12.12 -9.10 -10.28
CA VAL A 65 12.51 -10.37 -10.90
C VAL A 65 12.06 -10.43 -12.35
N MET A 66 10.80 -10.05 -12.64
CA MET A 66 10.29 -10.00 -14.01
C MET A 66 11.01 -8.96 -14.88
N MET A 67 11.42 -7.84 -14.30
CA MET A 67 12.24 -6.84 -14.99
C MET A 67 13.59 -7.43 -15.41
N MET A 68 14.28 -8.17 -14.53
CA MET A 68 15.53 -8.87 -14.87
C MET A 68 15.34 -9.86 -16.03
N VAL A 69 14.21 -10.58 -16.06
CA VAL A 69 13.91 -11.59 -17.09
C VAL A 69 13.53 -10.96 -18.43
N LYS A 70 12.65 -9.97 -18.43
CA LYS A 70 12.00 -9.43 -19.63
C LYS A 70 12.77 -8.29 -20.30
N GLU A 71 13.40 -7.40 -19.53
CA GLU A 71 14.00 -6.17 -20.07
C GLU A 71 15.41 -6.41 -20.63
N LYS A 72 15.50 -7.07 -21.79
CA LYS A 72 16.78 -7.42 -22.43
C LYS A 72 17.51 -6.24 -23.09
N SER A 73 16.83 -5.13 -23.33
CA SER A 73 17.38 -3.91 -23.93
C SER A 73 18.20 -3.06 -22.94
N LEU A 74 18.08 -3.33 -21.63
CA LEU A 74 18.76 -2.55 -20.59
C LEU A 74 20.19 -3.04 -20.33
N ASN A 75 21.09 -2.09 -20.10
CA ASN A 75 22.47 -2.36 -19.68
C ASN A 75 22.52 -3.11 -18.34
N PHE A 76 23.60 -3.86 -18.10
CA PHE A 76 23.80 -4.71 -16.91
C PHE A 76 23.44 -4.03 -15.58
N VAL A 77 23.88 -2.78 -15.37
CA VAL A 77 23.61 -2.02 -14.14
C VAL A 77 22.10 -1.82 -13.93
N LYS A 78 21.36 -1.45 -14.98
CA LYS A 78 19.93 -1.19 -14.89
C LYS A 78 19.10 -2.46 -14.79
N ARG A 79 19.56 -3.51 -15.43
CA ARG A 79 18.83 -4.77 -15.53
C ARG A 79 19.06 -5.69 -14.34
N PHE A 80 20.27 -5.75 -13.80
CA PHE A 80 20.65 -6.72 -12.77
C PHE A 80 21.08 -6.06 -11.47
N LEU A 81 22.00 -5.09 -11.51
CA LEU A 81 22.53 -4.49 -10.28
C LEU A 81 21.46 -3.73 -9.50
N MET A 82 20.77 -2.79 -10.14
CA MET A 82 19.74 -1.99 -9.48
C MET A 82 18.57 -2.84 -8.98
N PRO A 83 17.99 -3.75 -9.78
CA PRO A 83 16.88 -4.57 -9.28
C PRO A 83 17.32 -5.55 -8.19
N SER A 84 18.57 -6.04 -8.19
CA SER A 84 19.07 -6.91 -7.10
C SER A 84 19.18 -6.14 -5.78
N LEU A 85 19.77 -4.94 -5.81
CA LEU A 85 19.84 -4.07 -4.63
C LEU A 85 18.45 -3.70 -4.12
N ALA A 86 17.50 -3.41 -5.04
CA ALA A 86 16.11 -3.13 -4.69
C ALA A 86 15.42 -4.33 -4.03
N ILE A 87 15.64 -5.55 -4.53
CA ILE A 87 15.12 -6.78 -3.91
C ILE A 87 15.73 -6.96 -2.51
N CYS A 88 17.04 -6.76 -2.33
CA CYS A 88 17.68 -6.83 -1.01
C CYS A 88 17.04 -5.84 -0.03
N ALA A 89 16.80 -4.59 -0.45
CA ALA A 89 16.12 -3.58 0.37
C ALA A 89 14.67 -3.99 0.69
N CYS A 90 13.92 -4.49 -0.29
CA CYS A 90 12.54 -4.96 -0.07
C CYS A 90 12.49 -6.10 0.95
N VAL A 91 13.38 -7.10 0.83
CA VAL A 91 13.47 -8.22 1.76
C VAL A 91 13.81 -7.72 3.17
N PHE A 92 14.78 -6.82 3.29
CA PHE A 92 15.13 -6.20 4.57
C PHE A 92 13.93 -5.50 5.23
N MET A 93 13.19 -4.68 4.48
CA MET A 93 12.01 -3.96 5.00
C MET A 93 10.90 -4.91 5.45
N VAL A 94 10.65 -5.98 4.70
CA VAL A 94 9.65 -6.99 5.06
C VAL A 94 10.05 -7.69 6.36
N VAL A 95 11.31 -8.12 6.49
CA VAL A 95 11.81 -8.75 7.73
C VAL A 95 11.73 -7.78 8.92
N ALA A 96 12.12 -6.52 8.73
CA ALA A 96 12.04 -5.50 9.76
C ALA A 96 10.61 -5.27 10.26
N ALA A 97 9.62 -5.28 9.36
CA ALA A 97 8.22 -5.11 9.75
C ALA A 97 7.69 -6.28 10.59
N PHE A 98 8.04 -7.52 10.23
CA PHE A 98 7.68 -8.68 11.07
C PHE A 98 8.31 -8.61 12.46
N TYR A 99 9.55 -8.14 12.56
CA TYR A 99 10.24 -7.97 13.84
C TYR A 99 9.66 -6.83 14.68
N SER A 100 9.32 -5.70 14.05
CA SER A 100 8.83 -4.49 14.75
C SER A 100 7.37 -4.58 15.16
N HIS A 101 6.51 -5.14 14.31
CA HIS A 101 5.04 -5.08 14.48
C HIS A 101 4.42 -6.41 14.94
N GLY A 102 5.15 -7.53 14.83
CA GLY A 102 4.74 -8.84 15.34
C GLY A 102 3.31 -9.24 14.97
N LYS A 103 2.41 -9.36 15.96
CA LYS A 103 1.03 -9.80 15.76
C LYS A 103 0.16 -8.79 15.00
N ALA A 104 0.51 -7.49 15.00
CA ALA A 104 -0.24 -6.47 14.27
C ALA A 104 -0.24 -6.71 12.75
N VAL A 105 0.84 -7.30 12.22
CA VAL A 105 0.95 -7.69 10.82
C VAL A 105 -0.16 -8.67 10.42
N LEU A 106 -0.51 -9.63 11.30
CA LEU A 106 -1.55 -10.61 11.03
C LEU A 106 -2.94 -9.95 10.93
N PHE A 107 -3.28 -9.08 11.88
CA PHE A 107 -4.56 -8.36 11.86
C PHE A 107 -4.68 -7.45 10.65
N TYR A 108 -3.58 -6.79 10.27
CA TYR A 108 -3.49 -6.04 9.03
C TYR A 108 -3.73 -6.93 7.79
N LEU A 109 -3.05 -8.08 7.68
CA LEU A 109 -3.20 -8.99 6.55
C LEU A 109 -4.64 -9.53 6.42
N VAL A 110 -5.32 -9.76 7.54
CA VAL A 110 -6.75 -10.12 7.55
C VAL A 110 -7.59 -9.01 6.93
N ILE A 111 -7.47 -7.75 7.38
CA ILE A 111 -8.21 -6.62 6.81
C ILE A 111 -7.87 -6.43 5.33
N PHE A 112 -6.58 -6.47 4.99
CA PHE A 112 -6.11 -6.39 3.62
C PHE A 112 -6.78 -7.46 2.73
N SER A 113 -6.81 -8.72 3.20
CA SER A 113 -7.43 -9.82 2.44
C SER A 113 -8.95 -9.63 2.24
N VAL A 114 -9.66 -9.10 3.25
CA VAL A 114 -11.09 -8.80 3.15
C VAL A 114 -11.33 -7.69 2.13
N ILE A 115 -10.54 -6.61 2.18
CA ILE A 115 -10.64 -5.50 1.21
C ILE A 115 -10.37 -6.02 -0.21
N MET A 116 -9.32 -6.82 -0.40
CA MET A 116 -9.00 -7.42 -1.69
C MET A 116 -10.11 -8.37 -2.18
N ALA A 117 -10.71 -9.16 -1.29
CA ALA A 117 -11.83 -10.04 -1.61
C ALA A 117 -13.08 -9.26 -2.05
N ILE A 118 -13.45 -8.20 -1.34
CA ILE A 118 -14.53 -7.29 -1.75
C ILE A 118 -14.21 -6.69 -3.12
N GLY A 119 -12.97 -6.25 -3.34
CA GLY A 119 -12.50 -5.75 -4.63
C GLY A 119 -12.66 -6.78 -5.75
N MET A 120 -12.31 -8.04 -5.51
CA MET A 120 -12.52 -9.12 -6.48
C MET A 120 -14.00 -9.35 -6.79
N LEU A 121 -14.87 -9.36 -5.78
CA LEU A 121 -16.32 -9.49 -5.97
C LEU A 121 -16.89 -8.34 -6.82
N MET A 122 -16.45 -7.11 -6.57
CA MET A 122 -16.85 -5.94 -7.36
C MET A 122 -16.28 -5.95 -8.79
N ASN A 123 -15.08 -6.53 -8.97
CA ASN A 123 -14.44 -6.66 -10.28
C ASN A 123 -15.11 -7.73 -11.18
N THR A 124 -16.15 -8.42 -10.70
CA THR A 124 -16.91 -9.42 -11.46
C THR A 124 -17.81 -8.81 -12.56
N LYS A 125 -17.78 -7.48 -12.79
CA LYS A 125 -18.43 -6.83 -13.94
C LYS A 125 -17.41 -6.27 -14.94
N LYS A 126 -16.83 -7.18 -15.74
CA LYS A 126 -16.54 -7.04 -17.19
C LYS A 126 -15.56 -8.14 -17.63
N LYS A 127 -16.11 -9.27 -18.04
CA LYS A 127 -15.67 -9.93 -19.27
C LYS A 127 -16.83 -9.87 -20.25
#